data_AF-A0AAV3QMM7-F1
#
_entry.id   AF-A0AAV3QMM7-F1
#
_cell.length_a   1.000
_cell.length_b   1.000
_cell.length_c   1.000
_cell.angle_alpha   90.00
_cell.angle_beta   90.00
_cell.angle_gamma   90.00
#
_symmetry.space_group_name_H-M   'P 1'
#
loop_
_entity.id
_entity.type
_entity.pdbx_description
1 polymer ?
#
loop_
_entity_poly.entity_id
_entity_poly.type
_entity_poly.pdbx_seq_one_letter_code
_entity_poly.pdbx_strand_id
1 'polypeptide(L)'
;MAWKADFLISLAIIVASSVIAPVALGTSYIVGDEKGWALDVDYQAWAKSKTFYEDDKLIFKYDNKSHNVHIVDEKQFKFCEGSGTPVLSSGNDTVNLPIAGRTWYIDGVGRHCKDRKMHMAIDVLSAPPSPPPPSSSPPPPTANSVVVSTDHFAWVMASIIILVCHHWTY
;
A
#
# COMPACT_ATOMS: atom_id res chain seq x y z
N MET A 1 3.11 -36.49 35.24
CA MET A 1 3.66 -35.11 35.26
C MET A 1 3.94 -34.58 33.86
N ALA A 2 4.28 -35.40 32.86
CA ALA A 2 4.46 -34.99 31.46
C ALA A 2 3.22 -34.29 30.84
N TRP A 3 2.02 -34.86 31.01
CA TRP A 3 0.76 -34.32 30.46
C TRP A 3 0.38 -32.90 30.92
N LYS A 4 0.93 -32.42 32.04
CA LYS A 4 0.75 -31.03 32.50
C LYS A 4 1.66 -30.05 31.76
N ALA A 5 2.86 -30.48 31.37
CA ALA A 5 3.79 -29.69 30.57
C ALA A 5 3.28 -29.56 29.13
N ASP A 6 2.74 -30.62 28.55
CA ASP A 6 2.22 -30.64 27.17
C ASP A 6 0.97 -29.74 27.01
N PHE A 7 0.11 -29.69 28.03
CA PHE A 7 -1.06 -28.82 28.07
C PHE A 7 -0.66 -27.34 28.21
N LEU A 8 0.37 -27.04 29.01
CA LEU A 8 0.91 -25.68 29.17
C LEU A 8 1.65 -25.20 27.91
N ILE A 9 2.35 -26.09 27.21
CA ILE A 9 3.02 -25.79 25.93
C ILE A 9 1.99 -25.53 24.82
N SER A 10 0.93 -26.34 24.72
CA SER A 10 -0.16 -26.10 23.75
C SER A 10 -0.93 -24.82 24.04
N LEU A 11 -1.20 -24.51 25.30
CA LEU A 11 -1.85 -23.26 25.71
C LEU A 11 -0.98 -22.04 25.38
N ALA A 12 0.35 -22.14 25.55
CA ALA A 12 1.29 -21.08 25.18
C ALA A 12 1.35 -20.84 23.66
N ILE A 13 1.23 -21.89 22.84
CA ILE A 13 1.21 -21.77 21.36
C ILE A 13 -0.08 -21.11 20.87
N ILE A 14 -1.22 -21.39 21.50
CA ILE A 14 -2.51 -20.78 21.14
C ILE A 14 -2.54 -19.30 21.52
N VAL A 15 -1.96 -18.91 22.66
CA VAL A 15 -1.88 -17.50 23.11
C VAL A 15 -0.92 -16.66 22.25
N ALA A 16 0.12 -17.27 21.67
CA ALA A 16 1.04 -16.56 20.77
C ALA A 16 0.45 -16.22 19.38
N SER A 17 -0.73 -16.77 19.05
CA SER A 17 -1.38 -16.57 17.75
C SER A 17 -2.33 -15.36 17.68
N SER A 18 -2.53 -14.64 18.79
CA SER A 18 -3.47 -13.52 18.86
C SER A 18 -2.82 -12.16 18.63
N VAL A 19 -3.41 -11.43 17.67
CA VAL A 19 -3.21 -10.03 17.25
C VAL A 19 -2.15 -9.82 16.17
N ILE A 20 -2.39 -10.38 14.98
CA ILE A 20 -1.99 -9.68 13.75
C ILE A 20 -3.06 -8.60 13.54
N ALA A 21 -2.81 -7.38 14.03
CA ALA A 21 -3.64 -6.25 13.64
C ALA A 21 -3.52 -6.07 12.11
N PRO A 22 -4.63 -5.90 11.38
CA PRO A 22 -4.53 -5.56 9.96
C PRO A 22 -3.78 -4.23 9.85
N VAL A 23 -2.58 -4.27 9.26
CA VAL A 23 -1.87 -3.06 8.84
C VAL A 23 -2.74 -2.42 7.76
N ALA A 24 -3.26 -1.24 8.04
CA ALA A 24 -3.88 -0.42 7.00
C ALA A 24 -2.76 -0.04 6.01
N LEU A 25 -2.74 -0.68 4.85
CA LEU A 25 -1.80 -0.36 3.78
C LEU A 25 -2.44 0.75 2.92
N GLY A 26 -1.72 1.85 2.74
CA GLY A 26 -2.15 2.93 1.85
C GLY A 26 -2.30 2.45 0.39
N THR A 27 -3.17 3.13 -0.33
CA THR A 27 -3.49 2.86 -1.74
C THR A 27 -2.32 3.26 -2.62
N SER A 28 -2.03 2.48 -3.66
CA SER A 28 -0.99 2.81 -4.64
C SER A 28 -1.60 3.31 -5.95
N TYR A 29 -1.14 4.46 -6.42
CA TYR A 29 -1.57 5.10 -7.65
C TYR A 29 -0.43 5.16 -8.66
N ILE A 30 -0.63 4.60 -9.85
CA ILE A 30 0.28 4.83 -10.97
C ILE A 30 -0.03 6.21 -11.53
N VAL A 31 0.92 7.13 -11.44
CA VAL A 31 0.74 8.50 -11.92
C VAL A 31 0.51 8.48 -13.43
N GLY A 32 -0.61 9.06 -13.88
CA GLY A 32 -1.02 9.04 -15.29
C GLY A 32 -1.67 7.73 -15.76
N ASP A 33 -1.96 6.79 -14.84
CA ASP A 33 -2.53 5.47 -15.13
C ASP A 33 -1.73 4.73 -16.22
N GLU A 34 -2.39 4.26 -17.29
CA GLU A 34 -1.75 3.55 -18.41
C GLU A 34 -0.70 4.37 -19.15
N LYS A 35 -0.77 5.71 -19.08
CA LYS A 35 0.17 6.61 -19.75
C LYS A 35 1.48 6.78 -18.99
N GLY A 36 1.47 6.52 -17.68
CA GLY A 36 2.62 6.75 -16.81
C GLY A 36 3.01 8.24 -16.69
N TRP A 37 4.25 8.46 -16.25
CA TRP A 37 4.87 9.78 -16.20
C TRP A 37 5.48 10.12 -17.57
N ALA A 38 4.67 10.73 -18.42
CA ALA A 38 4.97 11.09 -19.80
C ALA A 38 4.56 12.52 -20.16
N LEU A 39 5.03 12.98 -21.33
CA LEU A 39 4.69 14.28 -21.92
C LEU A 39 3.22 14.36 -22.33
N ASP A 40 2.67 15.57 -22.28
CA ASP A 40 1.33 15.94 -22.76
C ASP A 40 0.15 15.19 -22.11
N VAL A 41 0.39 14.60 -20.94
CA VAL A 41 -0.65 14.02 -20.08
C VAL A 41 -1.32 15.12 -19.26
N ASP A 42 -2.65 15.06 -19.12
CA ASP A 42 -3.39 15.97 -18.25
C ASP A 42 -3.38 15.44 -16.80
N TYR A 43 -2.29 15.69 -16.08
CA TYR A 43 -2.18 15.29 -14.68
C TYR A 43 -3.14 16.03 -13.75
N GLN A 44 -3.67 17.18 -14.16
CA GLN A 44 -4.66 17.91 -13.37
C GLN A 44 -6.00 17.18 -13.41
N ALA A 45 -6.43 16.72 -14.59
CA ALA A 45 -7.60 15.86 -14.71
C ALA A 45 -7.39 14.52 -13.99
N TRP A 46 -6.21 13.91 -14.14
CA TRP A 46 -5.87 12.66 -13.44
C TRP A 46 -5.95 12.82 -11.92
N ALA A 47 -5.29 13.84 -11.35
CA ALA A 47 -5.30 14.11 -9.92
C ALA A 47 -6.72 14.35 -9.38
N LYS A 48 -7.54 15.14 -10.09
CA LYS A 48 -8.94 15.40 -9.72
C LYS A 48 -9.84 14.17 -9.73
N SER A 49 -9.45 13.12 -10.42
CA SER A 49 -10.20 11.85 -10.48
C SER A 49 -9.95 10.94 -9.27
N LYS A 50 -9.02 11.31 -8.38
CA LYS A 50 -8.59 10.51 -7.24
C LYS A 50 -8.75 11.29 -5.93
N THR A 51 -8.66 10.56 -4.82
CA THR A 51 -8.56 11.14 -3.48
C THR A 51 -7.36 10.50 -2.81
N PHE A 52 -6.44 11.33 -2.35
CA PHE A 52 -5.19 10.88 -1.77
C PHE A 52 -5.22 11.04 -0.26
N TYR A 53 -4.76 10.02 0.45
CA TYR A 53 -4.63 9.99 1.90
C TYR A 53 -3.17 9.86 2.33
N GLU A 54 -2.88 10.18 3.58
CA GLU A 54 -1.61 9.83 4.22
C GLU A 54 -1.31 8.32 4.03
N ASP A 55 -0.03 7.97 3.88
CA ASP A 55 0.47 6.61 3.61
C ASP A 55 0.11 5.99 2.25
N ASP A 56 -0.74 6.65 1.44
CA ASP A 56 -0.88 6.30 0.03
C ASP A 56 0.46 6.44 -0.71
N LYS A 57 0.56 5.84 -1.90
CA LYS A 57 1.79 5.81 -2.70
C LYS A 57 1.53 6.32 -4.10
N LEU A 58 2.43 7.15 -4.60
CA LEU A 58 2.53 7.49 -6.02
C LEU A 58 3.63 6.66 -6.65
N ILE A 59 3.31 6.00 -7.75
CA ILE A 59 4.26 5.21 -8.55
C ILE A 59 4.47 5.93 -9.87
N PHE A 60 5.68 6.43 -10.08
CA PHE A 60 6.10 7.11 -11.31
C PHE A 60 6.82 6.12 -12.22
N LYS A 61 6.19 5.78 -13.35
CA LYS A 61 6.77 4.91 -14.38
C LYS A 61 7.12 5.72 -15.62
N TYR A 62 8.37 5.67 -16.07
CA TYR A 62 8.88 6.45 -17.20
C TYR A 62 10.21 5.91 -17.75
N ASP A 63 10.61 6.36 -18.94
CA ASP A 63 11.96 6.13 -19.47
C ASP A 63 12.97 7.05 -18.74
N ASN A 64 13.80 6.46 -17.89
CA ASN A 64 14.77 7.18 -17.06
C ASN A 64 15.91 7.85 -17.85
N LYS A 65 16.01 7.62 -19.15
CA LYS A 65 16.92 8.36 -20.04
C LYS A 65 16.35 9.71 -20.47
N SER A 66 15.04 9.87 -20.41
CA SER A 66 14.31 11.00 -21.00
C SER A 66 13.59 11.85 -19.95
N HIS A 67 13.34 11.30 -18.76
CA HIS A 67 12.55 11.95 -17.72
C HIS A 67 13.12 11.68 -16.32
N ASN A 68 12.75 12.54 -15.38
CA ASN A 68 12.96 12.33 -13.95
C ASN A 68 11.76 12.90 -13.16
N VAL A 69 11.81 12.78 -11.83
CA VAL A 69 10.80 13.37 -10.94
C VAL A 69 11.51 14.21 -9.88
N HIS A 70 11.23 15.52 -9.89
CA HIS A 70 11.61 16.42 -8.81
C HIS A 70 10.44 16.61 -7.86
N ILE A 71 10.69 16.53 -6.56
CA ILE A 71 9.74 16.89 -5.51
C ILE A 71 10.03 18.33 -5.10
N VAL A 72 9.09 19.24 -5.34
CA VAL A 72 9.35 20.68 -5.29
C VAL A 72 8.36 21.41 -4.38
N ASP A 73 8.68 22.66 -4.04
CA ASP A 73 7.71 23.57 -3.42
C ASP A 73 6.79 24.26 -4.45
N GLU A 74 5.79 25.01 -3.98
CA GLU A 74 4.83 25.71 -4.85
C GLU A 74 5.49 26.72 -5.80
N LYS A 75 6.52 27.44 -5.35
CA LYS A 75 7.20 28.46 -6.16
C LYS A 75 7.95 27.77 -7.28
N GLN A 76 8.74 26.75 -6.95
CA GLN A 76 9.47 25.93 -7.89
C GLN A 76 8.55 25.24 -8.90
N PHE A 77 7.41 24.71 -8.45
CA PHE A 77 6.38 24.17 -9.33
C PHE A 77 5.87 25.21 -10.33
N LYS A 78 5.50 26.40 -9.85
CA LYS A 78 4.99 27.50 -10.67
C LYS A 78 5.98 27.95 -11.75
N PHE A 79 7.28 27.89 -11.45
CA PHE A 79 8.33 28.31 -12.37
C PHE A 79 9.03 27.16 -13.09
N CYS A 80 8.62 25.90 -12.86
CA CYS A 80 9.29 24.69 -13.35
C CYS A 80 10.79 24.66 -13.02
N GLU A 81 11.15 24.94 -11.76
CA GLU A 81 12.53 25.01 -11.29
C GLU A 81 12.87 23.83 -10.38
N GLY A 82 13.65 22.87 -10.88
CA GLY A 82 14.08 21.69 -10.11
C GLY A 82 15.40 21.86 -9.35
N SER A 83 15.90 23.08 -9.19
CA SER A 83 17.22 23.32 -8.58
C SER A 83 17.22 23.02 -7.08
N GLY A 84 18.22 22.26 -6.60
CA GLY A 84 18.39 21.96 -5.17
C GLY A 84 17.32 21.06 -4.54
N THR A 85 16.49 20.39 -5.35
CA THR A 85 15.40 19.54 -4.85
C THR A 85 15.80 18.06 -4.81
N PRO A 86 15.11 17.22 -4.01
CA PRO A 86 15.18 15.78 -4.18
C PRO A 86 14.81 15.39 -5.61
N VAL A 87 15.58 14.45 -6.19
CA VAL A 87 15.37 13.92 -7.55
C VAL A 87 15.26 12.42 -7.49
N LEU A 88 14.27 11.87 -8.16
CA LEU A 88 14.09 10.45 -8.40
C LEU A 88 14.32 10.18 -9.89
N SER A 89 15.08 9.13 -10.20
CA SER A 89 15.59 8.89 -11.55
C SER A 89 15.68 7.40 -11.90
N SER A 90 14.95 6.51 -11.21
CA SER A 90 15.05 5.07 -11.50
C SER A 90 14.21 4.66 -12.72
N GLY A 91 13.15 5.41 -13.04
CA GLY A 91 12.15 5.05 -14.06
C GLY A 91 10.97 4.23 -13.51
N ASN A 92 11.04 3.83 -12.24
CA ASN A 92 9.94 3.21 -11.50
C ASN A 92 10.03 3.61 -10.03
N ASP A 93 9.85 4.90 -9.76
CA ASP A 93 10.01 5.47 -8.43
C ASP A 93 8.70 5.43 -7.64
N THR A 94 8.80 5.13 -6.35
CA THR A 94 7.66 5.16 -5.44
C THR A 94 7.84 6.27 -4.42
N VAL A 95 6.83 7.13 -4.28
CA VAL A 95 6.76 8.18 -3.28
C VAL A 95 5.63 7.85 -2.32
N ASN A 96 5.96 7.65 -1.05
CA ASN A 96 4.94 7.60 0.01
C ASN A 96 4.44 9.02 0.27
N LEU A 97 3.12 9.19 0.30
CA LEU A 97 2.50 10.46 0.58
C LEU A 97 2.68 10.79 2.07
N PRO A 98 3.17 12.01 2.37
CA PRO A 98 3.45 12.42 3.74
C PRO A 98 2.13 12.72 4.49
N ILE A 99 2.25 13.44 5.59
CA ILE A 99 1.11 14.04 6.29
C ILE A 99 0.25 14.91 5.34
N ALA A 100 -0.99 15.14 5.75
CA ALA A 100 -1.95 15.94 5.01
C ALA A 100 -1.39 17.30 4.58
N GLY A 101 -1.66 17.68 3.33
CA GLY A 101 -1.12 18.88 2.71
C GLY A 101 -1.04 18.76 1.19
N ARG A 102 -0.64 19.85 0.55
CA ARG A 102 -0.41 19.88 -0.89
C ARG A 102 1.03 19.51 -1.20
N THR A 103 1.23 18.68 -2.23
CA THR A 103 2.56 18.29 -2.72
C THR A 103 2.67 18.52 -4.23
N TRP A 104 3.89 18.76 -4.72
CA TRP A 104 4.15 19.14 -6.11
C TRP A 104 5.30 18.35 -6.71
N TYR A 105 5.12 17.96 -7.97
CA TYR A 105 6.05 17.13 -8.72
C TYR A 105 6.24 17.70 -10.13
N ILE A 106 7.48 17.72 -10.63
CA ILE A 106 7.80 18.18 -12.00
C ILE A 106 8.82 17.25 -12.66
N ASP A 107 8.82 17.21 -14.00
CA ASP A 107 9.95 16.70 -14.77
C ASP A 107 10.97 17.84 -14.96
N GLY A 108 12.19 17.61 -14.51
CA GLY A 108 13.28 18.58 -14.57
C GLY A 108 14.01 18.59 -15.90
N VAL A 109 13.67 17.69 -16.83
CA VAL A 109 14.35 17.61 -18.13
C VAL A 109 13.90 18.74 -19.07
N GLY A 110 14.84 19.60 -19.44
CA GLY A 110 14.66 20.63 -20.47
C GLY A 110 13.45 21.54 -20.23
N ARG A 111 12.47 21.47 -21.13
CA ARG A 111 11.21 22.25 -21.06
C ARG A 111 9.97 21.36 -20.88
N HIS A 112 10.13 20.12 -20.42
CA HIS A 112 9.03 19.17 -20.29
C HIS A 112 7.95 19.64 -19.30
N CYS A 113 8.35 20.14 -18.12
CA CYS A 113 7.41 20.76 -17.19
C CYS A 113 6.68 21.95 -17.84
N LYS A 114 7.42 22.92 -18.37
CA LYS A 114 6.87 24.22 -18.79
C LYS A 114 6.00 24.15 -20.05
N ASP A 115 6.45 23.39 -21.04
CA ASP A 115 5.84 23.41 -22.37
C ASP A 115 5.06 22.13 -22.70
N ARG A 116 5.28 21.04 -21.95
CA ARG A 116 4.76 19.70 -22.26
C ARG A 116 3.96 19.07 -21.11
N LYS A 117 3.43 19.91 -20.21
CA LYS A 117 2.48 19.55 -19.15
C LYS A 117 2.98 18.47 -18.17
N MET A 118 4.29 18.26 -18.08
CA MET A 118 4.85 17.19 -17.25
C MET A 118 5.10 17.68 -15.81
N HIS A 119 4.00 18.03 -15.15
CA HIS A 119 3.95 18.55 -13.79
C HIS A 119 2.62 18.16 -13.13
N MET A 120 2.63 17.90 -11.83
CA MET A 120 1.45 17.50 -11.07
C MET A 120 1.45 18.10 -9.67
N ALA A 121 0.27 18.49 -9.21
CA ALA A 121 0.03 18.86 -7.82
C ALA A 121 -1.15 18.04 -7.30
N ILE A 122 -1.07 17.58 -6.05
CA ILE A 122 -2.15 16.83 -5.40
C ILE A 122 -2.40 17.35 -3.99
N ASP A 123 -3.62 17.17 -3.51
CA ASP A 123 -3.99 17.42 -2.12
C ASP A 123 -4.09 16.08 -1.39
N VAL A 124 -3.29 15.94 -0.34
CA VAL A 124 -3.26 14.77 0.55
C VAL A 124 -4.13 15.08 1.76
N LEU A 125 -5.10 14.21 2.04
CA LEU A 125 -5.97 14.29 3.21
C LEU A 125 -5.42 13.42 4.34
N SER A 126 -5.74 13.75 5.59
CA SER A 126 -5.43 12.88 6.72
C SER A 126 -6.09 11.52 6.53
N ALA A 127 -5.41 10.45 6.96
CA ALA A 127 -5.95 9.10 6.83
C ALA A 127 -7.36 9.03 7.43
N PRO A 128 -8.32 8.34 6.77
CA PRO A 128 -9.62 8.11 7.36
C PRO A 128 -9.43 7.38 8.69
N PRO A 129 -10.27 7.65 9.71
CA PRO A 129 -10.20 6.88 10.96
C PRO A 129 -10.32 5.39 10.63
N SER A 130 -9.37 4.60 11.15
CA SER A 130 -9.39 3.15 10.96
C SER A 130 -10.76 2.60 11.37
N PRO A 131 -11.31 1.62 10.62
CA PRO A 131 -12.50 0.93 11.05
C PRO A 131 -12.30 0.44 12.49
N PRO A 132 -13.33 0.55 13.36
CA PRO A 132 -13.22 -0.02 14.69
C PRO A 132 -12.82 -1.50 14.56
N PRO A 133 -11.97 -2.01 15.46
CA PRO A 133 -11.62 -3.42 15.46
C PRO A 133 -12.90 -4.25 15.43
N PRO A 134 -12.93 -5.39 14.72
CA PRO A 134 -14.09 -6.27 14.75
C PRO A 134 -14.42 -6.59 16.20
N SER A 135 -15.62 -6.21 16.65
CA SER A 135 -16.09 -6.54 18.00
C SER A 135 -16.02 -8.05 18.17
N SER A 136 -15.22 -8.50 19.12
CA SER A 136 -15.13 -9.89 19.49
C SER A 136 -16.46 -10.37 20.07
N SER A 137 -16.97 -11.45 19.47
CA SER A 137 -17.91 -12.44 20.00
C SER A 137 -19.41 -12.17 19.78
N PRO A 138 -20.06 -12.92 18.88
CA PRO A 138 -21.49 -13.22 19.01
C PRO A 138 -21.73 -14.10 20.26
N PRO A 139 -22.85 -13.94 20.99
CA PRO A 139 -23.28 -14.96 21.96
C PRO A 139 -23.46 -16.31 21.25
N PRO A 140 -23.22 -17.45 21.94
CA PRO A 140 -23.24 -18.77 21.32
C PRO A 140 -24.62 -19.06 20.70
N PRO A 141 -24.72 -19.34 19.40
CA PRO A 141 -25.94 -19.89 18.82
C PRO A 141 -25.97 -21.39 19.09
N THR A 142 -27.11 -21.87 19.58
CA THR A 142 -27.46 -23.29 19.61
C THR A 142 -27.43 -23.83 18.17
N ALA A 143 -26.94 -25.06 18.01
CA ALA A 143 -26.65 -25.72 16.73
C ALA A 143 -27.76 -25.62 15.67
N ASN A 144 -27.38 -25.33 14.41
CA ASN A 144 -27.50 -26.24 13.25
C ASN A 144 -27.03 -25.60 11.92
N SER A 145 -26.03 -26.25 11.31
CA SER A 145 -25.64 -26.40 9.88
C SER A 145 -25.52 -25.21 8.88
N VAL A 146 -24.24 -24.92 8.50
CA VAL A 146 -23.55 -24.79 7.17
C VAL A 146 -24.33 -24.19 5.96
N VAL A 147 -23.81 -23.38 5.02
CA VAL A 147 -22.51 -23.34 4.29
C VAL A 147 -22.34 -22.02 3.52
N VAL A 148 -21.13 -21.45 3.42
CA VAL A 148 -20.57 -20.94 2.14
C VAL A 148 -19.06 -21.24 2.10
N SER A 149 -18.64 -21.77 0.95
CA SER A 149 -17.33 -22.35 0.62
C SER A 149 -16.15 -21.37 0.74
N THR A 150 -15.09 -21.83 1.40
CA THR A 150 -13.72 -21.30 1.31
C THR A 150 -12.77 -22.45 0.97
N ASP A 151 -12.96 -23.04 -0.21
CA ASP A 151 -12.26 -24.25 -0.69
C ASP A 151 -10.75 -24.10 -0.92
N HIS A 152 -10.12 -22.96 -0.64
CA HIS A 152 -8.68 -22.78 -0.89
C HIS A 152 -7.79 -22.73 0.37
N PHE A 153 -8.35 -22.42 1.54
CA PHE A 153 -7.55 -22.32 2.78
C PHE A 153 -7.43 -23.66 3.53
N ALA A 154 -8.41 -24.55 3.39
CA ALA A 154 -8.42 -25.85 4.05
C ALA A 154 -7.35 -26.82 3.51
N TRP A 155 -7.04 -26.75 2.21
CA TRP A 155 -6.01 -27.60 1.58
C TRP A 155 -4.60 -27.31 2.09
N VAL A 156 -4.28 -26.04 2.35
CA VAL A 156 -2.96 -25.63 2.86
C VAL A 156 -2.78 -26.13 4.30
N MET A 157 -3.83 -26.06 5.13
CA MET A 157 -3.79 -26.53 6.52
C MET A 157 -3.74 -28.06 6.63
N ALA A 158 -4.45 -28.79 5.76
CA ALA A 158 -4.41 -30.26 5.74
C ALA A 158 -3.03 -30.81 5.35
N SER A 159 -2.32 -30.13 4.45
CA SER A 159 -0.97 -30.50 4.00
C SER A 159 0.07 -30.37 5.13
N ILE A 160 -0.07 -29.34 5.96
CA ILE A 160 0.83 -29.09 7.10
C ILE A 160 0.56 -30.10 8.22
N ILE A 161 -0.70 -30.46 8.48
CA ILE A 161 -1.07 -31.45 9.51
C ILE A 161 -0.57 -32.86 9.14
N ILE A 162 -0.64 -33.26 7.86
CA ILE A 162 -0.15 -34.58 7.41
C ILE A 162 1.37 -34.68 7.53
N LEU A 163 2.11 -33.59 7.24
CA LEU A 163 3.57 -33.51 7.43
C LEU A 163 3.97 -33.60 8.90
N VAL A 164 3.19 -33.01 9.81
CA VAL A 164 3.42 -33.10 11.26
C VAL A 164 3.08 -34.49 11.80
N CYS A 165 2.01 -35.13 11.30
CA CYS A 165 1.65 -36.49 11.68
C CYS A 165 2.66 -37.55 11.19
N HIS A 166 3.23 -37.40 9.99
CA HIS A 166 4.24 -38.34 9.47
C HIS A 166 5.61 -38.25 10.17
N HIS A 167 5.94 -37.11 10.78
CA HIS A 167 7.18 -36.94 11.56
C HIS A 167 7.07 -37.51 12.99
N TRP A 168 5.91 -38.05 13.37
CA TRP A 168 5.63 -38.65 14.69
C TRP A 168 5.25 -40.13 14.60
N THR A 169 5.59 -40.79 13.49
CA THR A 169 5.49 -42.25 13.34
C THR A 169 6.82 -42.92 12.99
N TYR A 170 7.94 -42.19 13.04
CA TYR A 170 9.30 -42.74 12.99
C TYR A 170 10.17 -42.10 14.07
#